data_AF-A0A6J6RNE4-F1
#
_entry.id   AF-A0A6J6RNE4-F1
#
_cell.length_a   1.000
_cell.length_b   1.000
_cell.length_c   1.000
_cell.angle_alpha   90.00
_cell.angle_beta   90.00
_cell.angle_gamma   90.00
#
_symmetry.space_group_name_H-M   'P 1'
#
loop_
_entity.id
_entity.type
_entity.pdbx_description
1 polymer ?
#
loop_
_entity_poly.entity_id
_entity_poly.type
_entity_poly.pdbx_seq_one_letter_code
_entity_poly.pdbx_strand_id
1 'polypeptide(L)'
;MHIAFARPKYLNREEIPADVLEKEKATLEAISRNEGKPEAALAKIVEGRISGFFKDVCLIEQPYAKDDKQSVTQILGGAKIIRFAQVEIG
;
A
#
# COMPACT_ATOMS: atom_id res chain seq x y z
N MET A 1 -2.88 -17.00 -6.77
CA MET A 1 -1.48 -17.15 -6.27
C MET A 1 -0.93 -15.85 -5.70
N HIS A 2 -0.99 -14.71 -6.42
CA HIS A 2 -0.48 -13.43 -5.92
C HIS A 2 -1.02 -13.03 -4.53
N ILE A 3 -2.34 -13.03 -4.34
CA ILE A 3 -2.99 -12.66 -3.05
C ILE A 3 -2.44 -13.49 -1.88
N ALA A 4 -2.27 -14.81 -2.05
CA ALA A 4 -1.74 -15.67 -0.99
C ALA A 4 -0.31 -15.30 -0.57
N PHE A 5 0.51 -14.83 -1.52
CA PHE A 5 1.89 -14.42 -1.29
C PHE A 5 2.01 -12.99 -0.76
N ALA A 6 1.35 -12.03 -1.42
CA ALA A 6 1.49 -10.60 -1.14
C ALA A 6 0.60 -10.09 0.00
N ARG A 7 -0.34 -10.92 0.46
CA ARG A 7 -1.19 -10.65 1.64
C ARG A 7 -1.81 -9.23 1.69
N PRO A 8 -2.42 -8.74 0.59
CA PRO A 8 -3.07 -7.44 0.61
C PRO A 8 -4.19 -7.40 1.66
N LYS A 9 -4.33 -6.24 2.32
CA LYS A 9 -5.39 -6.00 3.30
C LYS A 9 -6.63 -5.37 2.69
N TYR A 10 -6.45 -4.60 1.61
CA TYR A 10 -7.49 -3.84 0.95
C TYR A 10 -7.43 -4.07 -0.56
N LEU A 11 -8.56 -3.94 -1.26
CA LEU A 11 -8.55 -4.03 -2.72
C LEU A 11 -7.85 -2.80 -3.32
N ASN A 12 -8.21 -1.62 -2.84
CA ASN A 12 -7.80 -0.32 -3.35
C ASN A 12 -7.72 0.71 -2.21
N ARG A 13 -7.28 1.93 -2.54
CA ARG A 13 -7.07 3.01 -1.56
C ARG A 13 -8.37 3.50 -0.91
N GLU A 14 -9.50 3.37 -1.61
CA GLU A 14 -10.82 3.84 -1.16
C GLU A 14 -11.40 2.92 -0.07
N GLU A 15 -10.97 1.66 -0.04
CA GLU A 15 -11.37 0.70 1.00
C GLU A 15 -10.58 0.85 2.31
N ILE A 16 -9.55 1.70 2.34
CA ILE A 16 -8.78 1.93 3.57
C ILE A 16 -9.59 2.84 4.50
N PRO A 17 -9.87 2.40 5.74
CA PRO A 17 -10.52 3.26 6.74
C PRO A 17 -9.71 4.53 6.99
N ALA A 18 -10.41 5.67 7.10
CA ALA A 18 -9.77 6.96 7.33
C ALA A 18 -8.90 6.95 8.60
N ASP A 19 -9.34 6.29 9.66
CA ASP A 19 -8.59 6.23 10.92
C ASP A 19 -7.27 5.46 10.77
N VAL A 20 -7.23 4.42 9.94
CA VAL A 20 -6.00 3.66 9.64
C VAL A 20 -5.03 4.54 8.85
N LEU A 21 -5.53 5.26 7.85
CA LEU A 21 -4.72 6.14 7.02
C LEU A 21 -4.16 7.32 7.84
N GLU A 22 -4.97 7.92 8.72
CA GLU A 22 -4.54 9.02 9.58
C GLU A 22 -3.49 8.56 10.60
N LYS A 23 -3.70 7.40 11.25
CA LYS A 23 -2.72 6.80 12.17
C LYS A 23 -1.40 6.50 11.47
N GLU A 24 -1.47 5.93 10.27
CA GLU A 24 -0.27 5.63 9.49
C GLU A 24 0.47 6.90 9.08
N LYS A 25 -0.25 7.92 8.60
CA LYS A 25 0.32 9.23 8.27
C LYS A 25 1.03 9.86 9.47
N ALA A 26 0.38 9.89 10.63
CA ALA A 26 0.97 10.43 11.86
C ALA A 26 2.23 9.65 12.27
N THR A 27 2.19 8.32 12.14
CA THR A 27 3.34 7.44 12.41
C THR A 27 4.50 7.74 11.47
N LEU A 28 4.26 7.81 10.16
CA LEU A 28 5.28 8.09 9.16
C LEU A 28 5.87 9.50 9.29
N GLU A 29 5.05 10.48 9.69
CA GLU A 29 5.49 11.84 9.98
C GLU A 29 6.41 11.88 11.19
N ALA A 30 6.02 11.23 12.30
CA ALA A 30 6.82 11.12 13.51
C ALA A 30 8.17 10.43 13.24
N ILE A 31 8.17 9.31 12.50
CA ILE A 31 9.41 8.62 12.11
C ILE A 31 10.29 9.55 11.26
N SER A 32 9.73 10.22 10.26
CA SER A 32 10.50 11.09 9.36
C SER A 32 11.11 12.30 10.08
N ARG A 33 10.39 12.85 11.08
CA ARG A 33 10.88 13.92 11.95
C ARG A 33 12.01 13.43 12.86
N ASN A 34 11.85 12.24 13.46
CA ASN A 34 12.85 11.64 14.34
C ASN A 34 14.13 11.22 13.58
N GLU A 35 14.03 10.91 12.30
CA GLU A 35 15.18 10.67 11.41
C GLU A 35 15.97 11.95 11.07
N GLY A 36 15.54 13.12 11.56
CA GLY A 36 16.25 14.39 11.35
C GLY A 36 16.13 14.95 9.93
N LYS A 37 15.10 14.56 9.18
CA LYS A 37 14.92 15.04 7.80
C LYS A 37 14.47 16.51 7.77
N PRO A 38 14.87 17.30 6.76
CA PRO A 38 14.51 18.72 6.68
C PRO A 38 12.99 18.92 6.63
N GLU A 39 12.45 19.84 7.44
CA GLU A 39 11.00 20.11 7.50
C GLU A 39 10.41 20.47 6.13
N ALA A 40 11.16 21.23 5.32
CA ALA A 40 10.76 21.61 3.97
C ALA A 40 10.56 20.42 3.02
N ALA A 41 11.23 19.28 3.27
CA ALA A 41 11.09 18.06 2.49
C ALA A 41 10.17 17.03 3.15
N LEU A 42 9.81 17.23 4.42
CA LEU A 42 9.14 16.23 5.25
C LEU A 42 7.77 15.84 4.68
N ALA A 43 7.00 16.80 4.19
CA ALA A 43 5.71 16.53 3.52
C ALA A 43 5.88 15.60 2.31
N LYS A 44 6.87 15.86 1.44
CA LYS A 44 7.16 15.04 0.25
C LYS A 44 7.67 13.65 0.62
N ILE A 45 8.44 13.54 1.70
CA ILE A 45 8.92 12.25 2.22
C ILE A 45 7.76 11.42 2.76
N VAL A 46 6.87 12.03 3.55
CA VAL A 46 5.68 11.35 4.10
C VAL A 46 4.76 10.92 2.98
N GLU A 47 4.56 11.74 1.95
CA GLU A 47 3.78 11.37 0.76
C GLU A 47 4.38 10.14 0.05
N GLY A 48 5.69 10.10 -0.14
CA GLY A 48 6.38 8.94 -0.71
C GLY A 48 6.24 7.68 0.14
N ARG A 49 6.28 7.82 1.47
CA ARG A 49 6.07 6.70 2.41
C ARG A 49 4.63 6.21 2.41
N ILE A 50 3.64 7.10 2.34
CA ILE A 50 2.23 6.74 2.18
C ILE A 50 2.00 6.02 0.86
N SER A 51 2.63 6.48 -0.22
CA SER A 51 2.59 5.77 -1.50
C SER A 51 3.17 4.34 -1.39
N GLY A 52 4.26 4.17 -0.63
CA GLY A 52 4.79 2.86 -0.28
C GLY A 52 3.82 2.00 0.53
N PHE A 53 3.15 2.58 1.53
CA PHE A 53 2.11 1.91 2.30
C PHE A 53 0.98 1.39 1.40
N PHE A 54 0.50 2.20 0.44
CA PHE A 54 -0.52 1.72 -0.51
C PHE A 54 -0.04 0.54 -1.34
N LYS A 55 1.21 0.53 -1.80
CA LYS A 55 1.79 -0.62 -2.53
C LYS A 55 1.96 -1.86 -1.67
N ASP A 56 2.02 -1.72 -0.35
CA ASP A 56 2.09 -2.85 0.57
C ASP A 56 0.70 -3.43 0.85
N VAL A 57 -0.29 -2.58 1.11
CA VAL A 57 -1.59 -3.04 1.61
C VAL A 57 -2.72 -3.13 0.57
N CYS A 58 -2.61 -2.44 -0.57
CA CYS A 58 -3.65 -2.44 -1.61
C CYS A 58 -3.32 -3.41 -2.75
N LEU A 59 -4.18 -4.41 -2.96
CA LEU A 59 -4.00 -5.42 -4.00
C LEU A 59 -3.71 -4.84 -5.38
N ILE A 60 -4.45 -3.80 -5.81
CA ILE A 60 -4.28 -3.26 -7.17
C ILE A 60 -2.98 -2.45 -7.36
N GLU A 61 -2.39 -1.95 -6.28
CA GLU A 61 -1.16 -1.15 -6.26
C GLU A 61 0.10 -2.03 -6.10
N GLN A 62 -0.09 -3.27 -5.63
CA GLN A 62 1.00 -4.20 -5.36
C GLN A 62 1.79 -4.55 -6.63
N PRO A 63 3.12 -4.70 -6.53
CA PRO A 63 3.92 -5.33 -7.57
C PRO A 63 3.47 -6.79 -7.75
N TYR A 64 3.37 -7.25 -8.99
CA TYR A 64 2.90 -8.58 -9.28
C TYR A 64 3.93 -9.62 -8.84
N ALA A 65 3.49 -10.61 -8.07
CA ALA A 65 4.39 -11.56 -7.40
C ALA A 65 5.25 -12.40 -8.36
N LYS A 66 4.88 -12.48 -9.65
CA LYS A 66 5.68 -13.19 -10.67
C LYS A 66 6.55 -12.27 -11.52
N ASP A 67 6.27 -10.97 -11.51
CA ASP A 67 7.04 -9.94 -12.22
C ASP A 67 6.84 -8.61 -11.48
N ASP A 68 7.79 -8.27 -10.62
CA ASP A 68 7.74 -7.08 -9.78
C ASP A 68 7.85 -5.76 -10.56
N LYS A 69 8.15 -5.83 -11.87
CA LYS A 69 8.16 -4.67 -12.76
C LYS A 69 6.76 -4.21 -13.16
N GLN A 70 5.76 -5.07 -12.99
CA GLN A 70 4.38 -4.77 -13.33
C GLN A 70 3.53 -4.78 -12.05
N SER A 71 2.65 -3.80 -11.88
CA SER A 71 1.64 -3.84 -10.82
C SER A 71 0.50 -4.79 -11.18
N VAL A 72 -0.27 -5.22 -10.18
CA VAL A 72 -1.48 -6.02 -10.39
C VAL A 72 -2.46 -5.31 -11.32
N THR A 73 -2.60 -3.98 -11.22
CA THR A 73 -3.40 -3.18 -12.17
C THR A 73 -2.91 -3.34 -13.61
N GLN A 74 -1.60 -3.29 -13.85
CA GLN A 74 -1.04 -3.43 -15.20
C GLN A 74 -1.30 -4.83 -15.78
N ILE A 75 -1.26 -5.87 -14.94
CA ILE A 75 -1.57 -7.25 -15.32
C ILE A 75 -3.06 -7.45 -15.60
N LEU A 76 -3.93 -6.77 -14.84
CA LEU A 76 -5.39 -6.87 -15.01
C LEU A 76 -5.87 -6.29 -16.36
N GLY A 77 -5.18 -5.27 -16.88
CA GLY A 77 -5.60 -4.59 -18.10
C GLY A 77 -7.00 -3.99 -17.95
N GLY A 78 -7.95 -4.44 -18.78
CA GLY A 78 -9.35 -3.99 -18.72
C GLY A 78 -10.24 -4.72 -17.72
N ALA A 79 -9.73 -5.77 -17.05
CA ALA A 79 -10.51 -6.54 -16.09
C ALA A 79 -10.57 -5.84 -14.72
N LYS A 80 -11.65 -6.08 -13.97
CA LYS A 80 -11.83 -5.55 -12.60
C LYS A 80 -11.95 -6.68 -11.60
N ILE A 81 -11.21 -6.58 -10.50
CA ILE A 81 -11.41 -7.43 -9.33
C ILE A 81 -12.57 -6.83 -8.52
N ILE A 82 -13.60 -7.63 -8.26
CA ILE A 82 -14.78 -7.18 -7.50
C ILE A 82 -14.58 -7.41 -6.00
N ARG A 83 -13.98 -8.54 -5.62
CA ARG A 83 -13.72 -8.92 -4.22
C ARG A 83 -12.63 -10.00 -4.16
N PHE A 84 -11.92 -10.04 -3.04
CA PHE A 84 -11.10 -11.19 -2.67
C PHE A 84 -11.33 -11.58 -1.21
N ALA A 85 -10.90 -12.78 -0.85
CA ALA A 85 -10.81 -13.26 0.52
C ALA A 85 -9.53 -14.08 0.66
N GLN A 86 -8.87 -13.95 1.81
CA GLN A 86 -7.69 -14.73 2.16
C GLN A 86 -7.90 -15.32 3.56
N VAL A 87 -7.59 -16.60 3.70
CA VAL A 87 -7.62 -17.31 4.98
C VAL A 87 -6.25 -17.96 5.18
N GLU A 88 -5.67 -17.77 6.35
CA GLU A 88 -4.43 -18.40 6.79
C GLU A 88 -4.75 -19.31 7.97
N ILE A 89 -4.26 -20.54 7.92
CA ILE A 89 -4.33 -21.50 9.02
C ILE A 89 -2.96 -21.48 9.69
N GLY A 90 -2.94 -21.23 11.00
CA GLY A 90 -1.71 -21.11 11.80
C GLY A 90 -0.84 -22.36 11.82
#